data_AF-A0A7R9YUB4-F1
#
_entry.id   AF-A0A7R9YUB4-F1
#
_cell.length_a   1.000
_cell.length_b   1.000
_cell.length_c   1.000
_cell.angle_alpha   90.00
_cell.angle_beta   90.00
_cell.angle_gamma   90.00
#
_symmetry.space_group_name_H-M   'P 1'
#
loop_
_entity.id
_entity.type
_entity.pdbx_description
1 polymer ?
#
loop_
_entity_poly.entity_id
_entity_poly.type
_entity_poly.pdbx_seq_one_letter_code
_entity_poly.pdbx_strand_id
1 'polypeptide(L)'
;MRGALAAVNRSLLATARPPSSPPTSATLGRPHRRALYPRQGVAAAPSAAASASVAMATDPSSHANFGDVRVTRAAFELDVDFGRRVLEGFVTLTAAVEAEAGAAELVLDSRDLHVTGVWHINGPDETKLE
;
A
#
# COMPACT_ATOMS: atom_id res chain seq x y z
N MET A 1 10.22 2.89 33.41
CA MET A 1 11.27 2.43 32.48
C MET A 1 10.61 2.32 31.10
N ARG A 2 11.07 2.98 30.03
CA ARG A 2 12.25 2.62 29.20
C ARG A 2 12.29 1.11 28.91
N GLY A 3 12.27 0.63 27.67
CA GLY A 3 12.20 1.29 26.35
C GLY A 3 12.63 0.27 25.29
N ALA A 4 11.89 0.15 24.19
CA ALA A 4 11.96 -1.04 23.33
C ALA A 4 13.07 -1.00 22.25
N LEU A 5 13.50 -2.21 21.87
CA LEU A 5 14.17 -2.66 20.64
C LEU A 5 15.07 -1.67 19.87
N ALA A 6 16.37 -2.02 19.77
CA ALA A 6 17.27 -1.56 18.71
C ALA A 6 17.74 -2.76 17.86
N ALA A 7 17.01 -3.09 16.80
CA ALA A 7 17.34 -4.17 15.87
C ALA A 7 18.32 -3.70 14.79
N VAL A 8 19.62 -3.97 14.96
CA VAL A 8 20.67 -3.55 14.00
C VAL A 8 20.77 -4.56 12.85
N ASN A 9 20.19 -4.22 11.70
CA ASN A 9 20.31 -5.03 10.48
C ASN A 9 21.60 -4.64 9.71
N ARG A 10 22.44 -5.61 9.37
CA ARG A 10 23.74 -5.38 8.69
C ARG A 10 23.66 -5.77 7.20
N SER A 11 23.91 -4.81 6.32
CA SER A 11 24.01 -5.03 4.88
C SER A 11 25.16 -5.98 4.50
N LEU A 12 24.89 -6.89 3.58
CA LEU A 12 25.88 -7.81 3.00
C LEU A 12 26.66 -7.13 1.87
N LEU A 13 27.98 -7.23 1.89
CA LEU A 13 28.83 -6.80 0.78
C LEU A 13 29.00 -7.94 -0.22
N ALA A 14 28.55 -7.73 -1.46
CA ALA A 14 28.86 -8.63 -2.59
C ALA A 14 30.16 -8.16 -3.28
N THR A 15 31.12 -9.08 -3.49
CA THR A 15 32.43 -8.77 -4.08
C THR A 15 32.50 -9.12 -5.58
N ALA A 16 33.34 -8.40 -6.33
CA ALA A 16 33.44 -8.51 -7.79
C ALA A 16 34.48 -9.53 -8.26
N ARG A 17 34.33 -10.03 -9.50
CA ARG A 17 35.29 -10.99 -10.13
C ARG A 17 35.38 -10.84 -11.67
N PRO A 18 36.54 -10.46 -12.24
CA PRO A 18 36.90 -10.62 -13.68
C PRO A 18 37.43 -12.06 -13.97
N PRO A 19 37.85 -12.48 -15.20
CA PRO A 19 38.24 -11.75 -16.44
C PRO A 19 37.42 -12.22 -17.69
N SER A 20 37.82 -12.31 -18.97
CA SER A 20 39.13 -12.26 -19.69
C SER A 20 38.98 -12.04 -21.22
N SER A 21 40.10 -11.73 -21.90
CA SER A 21 40.33 -11.66 -23.37
C SER A 21 41.54 -12.54 -23.76
N PRO A 22 42.07 -12.62 -25.01
CA PRO A 22 41.67 -12.07 -26.34
C PRO A 22 41.46 -13.28 -27.33
N PRO A 23 41.98 -13.42 -28.61
CA PRO A 23 42.59 -12.52 -29.60
C PRO A 23 42.20 -12.75 -31.11
N THR A 24 42.92 -12.05 -32.02
CA THR A 24 43.30 -12.43 -33.41
C THR A 24 42.26 -12.46 -34.56
N SER A 25 42.13 -11.28 -35.20
CA SER A 25 42.38 -10.99 -36.63
C SER A 25 41.77 -11.81 -37.80
N ALA A 26 41.07 -11.08 -38.68
CA ALA A 26 41.08 -11.30 -40.14
C ALA A 26 41.13 -9.93 -40.88
N THR A 27 41.82 -9.84 -42.02
CA THR A 27 42.20 -8.56 -42.64
C THR A 27 42.01 -8.54 -44.16
N LEU A 28 41.06 -7.73 -44.68
CA LEU A 28 41.00 -7.06 -46.00
C LEU A 28 39.59 -6.43 -46.17
N GLY A 29 39.38 -5.26 -46.79
CA GLY A 29 40.31 -4.20 -47.18
C GLY A 29 39.70 -3.17 -48.16
N ARG A 30 39.90 -1.86 -47.89
CA ARG A 30 39.62 -0.70 -48.79
C ARG A 30 38.13 -0.38 -49.12
N PRO A 31 37.78 0.83 -49.62
CA PRO A 31 38.22 2.13 -49.10
C PRO A 31 37.10 3.21 -49.01
N HIS A 32 37.36 4.27 -48.23
CA HIS A 32 36.79 5.62 -48.30
C HIS A 32 35.29 5.83 -48.61
N ARG A 33 34.49 6.12 -47.57
CA ARG A 33 33.48 7.20 -47.65
C ARG A 33 33.56 8.08 -46.40
N ARG A 34 34.05 9.32 -46.56
CA ARG A 34 34.34 10.27 -45.46
C ARG A 34 33.06 10.96 -44.99
N ALA A 35 32.18 10.23 -44.29
CA ALA A 35 31.02 10.80 -43.63
C ALA A 35 31.45 11.59 -42.37
N LEU A 36 31.41 12.91 -42.45
CA LEU A 36 31.58 13.79 -41.30
C LEU A 36 30.30 13.77 -40.45
N TYR A 37 30.23 12.85 -39.48
CA TYR A 37 29.19 12.90 -38.46
C TYR A 37 29.49 14.04 -37.47
N PRO A 38 28.57 14.99 -37.25
CA PRO A 38 28.71 15.95 -36.17
C PRO A 38 28.62 15.21 -34.82
N ARG A 39 29.52 15.53 -33.90
CA ARG A 39 29.41 15.08 -32.50
C ARG A 39 28.20 15.78 -31.86
N GLN A 40 27.04 15.13 -31.89
CA GLN A 40 25.96 15.48 -30.97
C GLN A 40 26.45 15.19 -29.54
N GLY A 41 26.47 16.23 -28.71
CA GLY A 41 26.90 16.10 -27.33
C GLY A 41 25.92 15.28 -26.50
N VAL A 42 26.42 14.50 -25.55
CA VAL A 42 25.58 13.87 -24.53
C VAL A 42 25.08 14.97 -23.59
N ALA A 43 23.95 15.57 -23.93
CA ALA A 43 23.24 16.46 -23.02
C ALA A 43 22.81 15.64 -21.80
N ALA A 44 23.26 16.06 -20.62
CA ALA A 44 22.84 15.44 -19.36
C ALA A 44 21.35 15.76 -19.14
N ALA A 45 20.47 14.81 -19.47
CA ALA A 45 19.06 14.93 -19.17
C ALA A 45 18.89 15.04 -17.64
N PRO A 46 18.07 15.99 -17.14
CA PRO A 46 17.77 16.04 -15.72
C PRO A 46 17.04 14.76 -15.34
N SER A 47 17.57 14.03 -14.36
CA SER A 47 16.89 12.87 -13.79
C SER A 47 15.67 13.38 -13.02
N ALA A 48 14.53 13.49 -13.70
CA ALA A 48 13.26 13.79 -13.08
C ALA A 48 12.95 12.65 -12.10
N ALA A 49 13.12 12.92 -10.81
CA ALA A 49 12.77 11.98 -9.76
C ALA A 49 11.27 11.70 -9.88
N ALA A 50 10.92 10.53 -10.43
CA ALA A 50 9.54 10.11 -10.56
C ALA A 50 8.95 9.96 -9.15
N SER A 51 8.15 10.94 -8.73
CA SER A 51 7.39 10.89 -7.49
C SER A 51 6.46 9.69 -7.55
N ALA A 52 6.90 8.58 -6.97
CA ALA A 52 6.14 7.36 -6.87
C ALA A 52 4.98 7.59 -5.90
N SER A 53 3.87 8.13 -6.42
CA SER A 53 2.60 8.15 -5.72
C SER A 53 2.25 6.72 -5.37
N VAL A 54 2.34 6.38 -4.09
CA VAL A 54 1.90 5.10 -3.56
C VAL A 54 0.40 5.04 -3.78
N ALA A 55 -0.02 4.38 -4.85
CA ALA A 55 -1.42 4.10 -5.08
C ALA A 55 -1.94 3.29 -3.88
N MET A 56 -2.94 3.83 -3.17
CA MET A 56 -3.66 3.05 -2.17
C MET A 56 -4.15 1.78 -2.84
N ALA A 57 -3.82 0.63 -2.26
CA ALA A 57 -4.19 -0.65 -2.81
C ALA A 57 -5.69 -0.89 -2.60
N THR A 58 -6.50 -0.47 -3.56
CA THR A 58 -7.92 -0.80 -3.62
C THR A 58 -8.07 -2.32 -3.73
N ASP A 59 -8.62 -2.95 -2.70
CA ASP A 59 -9.09 -4.33 -2.76
C ASP A 59 -10.30 -4.41 -3.72
N PRO A 60 -10.22 -5.12 -4.86
CA PRO A 60 -11.34 -5.25 -5.79
C PRO A 60 -12.47 -6.17 -5.30
N SER A 61 -12.29 -6.83 -4.14
CA SER A 61 -13.22 -7.80 -3.56
C SER A 61 -14.02 -7.29 -2.35
N SER A 62 -13.70 -6.08 -1.87
CA SER A 62 -14.43 -5.36 -0.82
C SER A 62 -15.24 -4.20 -1.42
N HIS A 63 -16.47 -4.01 -0.93
CA HIS A 63 -17.31 -2.85 -1.23
C HIS A 63 -17.29 -1.79 -0.13
N ALA A 64 -16.62 -2.04 1.00
CA ALA A 64 -16.51 -1.09 2.10
C ALA A 64 -15.68 0.15 1.72
N ASN A 65 -16.03 1.33 2.25
CA ASN A 65 -15.29 2.57 2.01
C ASN A 65 -14.07 2.72 2.94
N PHE A 66 -13.25 1.68 3.02
CA PHE A 66 -12.09 1.57 3.92
C PHE A 66 -10.96 2.60 3.66
N GLY A 67 -11.04 3.35 2.55
CA GLY A 67 -10.18 4.51 2.28
C GLY A 67 -10.66 5.81 2.95
N ASP A 68 -11.96 5.94 3.22
CA ASP A 68 -12.57 7.14 3.81
C ASP A 68 -12.85 6.97 5.31
N VAL A 69 -13.27 5.76 5.71
CA VAL A 69 -13.64 5.40 7.08
C VAL A 69 -13.00 4.09 7.47
N ARG A 70 -12.24 4.08 8.58
CA ARG A 70 -11.45 2.94 9.00
C ARG A 70 -11.90 2.42 10.36
N VAL A 71 -12.39 1.19 10.39
CA VAL A 71 -12.71 0.47 11.63
C VAL A 71 -11.42 0.21 12.42
N THR A 72 -11.33 0.72 13.64
CA THR A 72 -10.19 0.56 14.56
C THR A 72 -10.43 -0.49 15.63
N ARG A 73 -11.70 -0.79 15.94
CA ARG A 73 -12.11 -1.82 16.89
C ARG A 73 -13.45 -2.43 16.47
N ALA A 74 -13.60 -3.74 16.66
CA ALA A 74 -14.87 -4.42 16.69
C ALA A 74 -15.00 -5.17 18.02
N ALA A 75 -16.19 -5.12 18.63
CA ALA A 75 -16.56 -5.92 19.79
C ALA A 75 -17.83 -6.70 19.44
N PHE A 76 -17.78 -8.02 19.55
CA PHE A 76 -18.85 -8.93 19.17
C PHE A 76 -19.51 -9.50 20.43
N GLU A 77 -20.84 -9.45 20.48
CA GLU A 77 -21.65 -10.17 21.46
C GLU A 77 -22.57 -11.11 20.67
N LEU A 78 -22.32 -12.42 20.78
CA LEU A 78 -22.91 -13.45 19.91
C LEU A 78 -23.33 -14.67 20.74
N ASP A 79 -24.54 -15.16 20.48
CA ASP A 79 -25.02 -16.48 20.88
C ASP A 79 -24.93 -17.48 19.70
N VAL A 80 -24.92 -18.78 20.01
CA VAL A 80 -24.62 -19.86 19.07
C VAL A 80 -25.72 -20.92 19.05
N ASP A 81 -26.68 -20.76 18.13
CA ASP A 81 -27.73 -21.75 17.92
C ASP A 81 -27.26 -22.85 16.95
N PHE A 82 -26.78 -23.96 17.50
CA PHE A 82 -26.38 -25.14 16.72
C PHE A 82 -27.56 -25.88 16.05
N GLY A 83 -28.80 -25.68 16.51
CA GLY A 83 -30.00 -26.29 15.94
C GLY A 83 -30.42 -25.58 14.65
N ARG A 84 -30.46 -24.24 14.67
CA ARG A 84 -30.70 -23.38 13.51
C ARG A 84 -29.44 -23.14 12.67
N ARG A 85 -28.25 -23.44 13.21
CA ARG A 85 -26.91 -23.25 12.62
C ARG A 85 -26.59 -21.78 12.32
N VAL A 86 -26.93 -20.90 13.25
CA VAL A 86 -26.73 -19.45 13.13
C VAL A 86 -25.91 -18.89 14.29
N LEU A 87 -25.27 -17.75 14.04
CA LEU A 87 -24.75 -16.84 15.06
C LEU A 87 -25.69 -15.65 15.11
N GLU A 88 -26.21 -15.32 16.29
CA GLU A 88 -27.14 -14.20 16.49
C GLU A 88 -26.64 -13.28 17.61
N GLY A 89 -26.93 -11.99 17.51
CA GLY A 89 -26.38 -10.98 18.41
C GLY A 89 -26.05 -9.69 17.67
N PHE A 90 -25.00 -8.98 18.09
CA PHE A 90 -24.62 -7.70 17.51
C PHE A 90 -23.10 -7.46 17.53
N VAL A 91 -22.67 -6.45 16.77
CA VAL A 91 -21.29 -5.96 16.76
C VAL A 91 -21.28 -4.45 17.03
N THR A 92 -20.48 -4.03 18.00
CA THR A 92 -20.15 -2.61 18.22
C THR A 92 -18.84 -2.29 17.52
N LEU A 93 -18.91 -1.42 16.52
CA LEU A 93 -17.74 -0.95 15.77
C LEU A 93 -17.29 0.41 16.30
N THR A 94 -15.99 0.59 16.44
CA THR A 94 -15.36 1.92 16.56
C THR A 94 -14.63 2.20 15.26
N ALA A 95 -14.91 3.34 14.64
CA ALA A 95 -14.29 3.76 13.39
C ALA A 95 -13.73 5.18 13.52
N ALA A 96 -12.65 5.44 12.78
CA ALA A 96 -12.11 6.77 12.55
C ALA A 96 -12.44 7.20 11.11
N VAL A 97 -12.73 8.49 10.90
CA VAL A 97 -12.83 9.07 9.57
C VAL A 97 -11.42 9.52 9.16
N GLU A 98 -10.92 8.97 8.05
CA GLU A 98 -9.59 9.27 7.49
C GLU A 98 -9.71 10.26 6.30
N ALA A 99 -10.91 10.46 5.75
CA ALA A 99 -11.18 11.42 4.68
C ALA A 99 -11.09 12.89 5.16
N GLU A 100 -10.22 13.67 4.52
CA GLU A 100 -9.99 15.12 4.77
C GLU A 100 -11.28 15.98 4.69
N ALA A 101 -12.25 15.58 3.86
CA ALA A 101 -13.54 16.28 3.72
C ALA A 101 -14.62 15.77 4.70
N GLY A 102 -14.28 14.83 5.57
CA GLY A 102 -15.23 13.97 6.28
C GLY A 102 -15.82 12.88 5.38
N ALA A 103 -16.53 11.93 5.99
CA ALA A 103 -17.27 10.88 5.29
C ALA A 103 -18.74 10.93 5.71
N ALA A 104 -19.66 10.93 4.75
CA ALA A 104 -21.09 11.01 4.99
C ALA A 104 -21.74 9.65 5.30
N GLU A 105 -21.10 8.56 4.87
CA GLU A 105 -21.61 7.19 4.96
C GLU A 105 -20.52 6.22 5.44
N LEU A 106 -20.94 5.18 6.17
CA LEU A 106 -20.11 4.03 6.52
C LEU A 106 -20.63 2.82 5.74
N VAL A 107 -19.86 2.38 4.74
CA VAL A 107 -20.18 1.22 3.91
C VAL A 107 -19.46 0.00 4.47
N LEU A 108 -20.20 -1.08 4.73
CA LEU A 108 -19.70 -2.32 5.32
C LEU A 108 -19.99 -3.50 4.39
N ASP A 109 -19.01 -4.39 4.23
CA ASP A 109 -19.22 -5.67 3.56
C ASP A 109 -20.14 -6.59 4.40
N SER A 110 -21.08 -7.23 3.72
CA SER A 110 -21.94 -8.26 4.32
C SER A 110 -22.25 -9.36 3.31
N ARG A 111 -22.38 -10.59 3.80
CA ARG A 111 -22.80 -11.76 3.04
C ARG A 111 -23.69 -12.61 3.95
N ASP A 112 -24.87 -12.98 3.44
CA ASP A 112 -25.85 -13.84 4.10
C ASP A 112 -26.25 -13.41 5.54
N LEU A 113 -26.06 -12.12 5.85
CA LEU A 113 -26.34 -11.51 7.16
C LEU A 113 -27.72 -10.85 7.16
N HIS A 114 -28.54 -11.16 8.17
CA HIS A 114 -29.81 -10.49 8.40
C HIS A 114 -29.66 -9.35 9.43
N VAL A 115 -29.61 -8.10 8.96
CA VAL A 115 -29.49 -6.92 9.83
C VAL A 115 -30.86 -6.52 10.36
N THR A 116 -31.05 -6.62 11.68
CA THR A 116 -32.32 -6.28 12.37
C THR A 116 -32.44 -4.81 12.73
N GLY A 117 -31.32 -4.09 12.84
CA GLY A 117 -31.26 -2.67 13.17
C GLY A 117 -29.82 -2.15 13.18
N VAL A 118 -29.68 -0.82 13.18
CA VAL A 118 -28.40 -0.11 13.29
C VAL A 118 -28.60 1.06 14.25
N TRP A 119 -27.64 1.26 15.17
CA TRP A 119 -27.69 2.34 16.16
C TRP A 119 -26.37 3.12 16.12
N HIS A 120 -26.46 4.45 15.99
CA HIS A 120 -25.30 5.30 16.21
C HIS A 120 -25.07 5.45 17.71
N ILE A 121 -23.99 4.84 18.20
CA ILE A 121 -23.52 5.03 19.57
C ILE A 121 -22.51 6.18 19.50
N ASN A 122 -22.89 7.37 19.97
CA ASN A 122 -21.93 8.43 20.20
C ASN A 122 -20.83 7.88 21.14
N GLY A 123 -19.56 8.15 20.81
CA GLY A 123 -18.47 7.83 21.71
C GLY A 123 -18.57 8.59 23.03
N PRO A 124 -17.70 8.29 24.01
CA PRO A 124 -17.52 9.16 25.16
C PRO A 124 -16.87 10.48 24.70
N ASP A 125 -17.70 11.42 24.25
CA ASP A 125 -17.32 12.80 23.99
C ASP A 125 -16.93 13.47 25.31
N GLU A 126 -15.68 13.30 25.75
CA GLU A 126 -15.04 14.18 26.75
C GLU A 126 -14.73 15.58 26.16
N THR A 127 -15.66 16.11 25.37
CA THR A 127 -15.65 17.47 24.84
C THR A 127 -16.76 18.26 25.52
N LYS A 128 -16.44 18.83 26.69
CA LYS A 128 -17.26 19.86 27.32
C LYS A 128 -17.33 21.06 26.38
N LEU A 129 -18.46 21.22 25.70
CA LEU A 129 -18.80 22.47 25.02
C LEU A 129 -19.22 23.50 26.08
N GLU A 130 -18.54 24.65 26.09
CA GLU A 130 -18.86 25.83 26.92
C GLU A 130 -19.65 26.87 26.12
#